data_AF-A0A842UDJ9-F1
#
_entry.id   AF-A0A842UDJ9-F1
#
_cell.length_a   1.000
_cell.length_b   1.000
_cell.length_c   1.000
_cell.angle_alpha   90.00
_cell.angle_beta   90.00
_cell.angle_gamma   90.00
#
_symmetry.space_group_name_H-M   'P 1'
#
loop_
_entity.id
_entity.type
_entity.pdbx_description
1 polymer ?
#
loop_
_entity_poly.entity_id
_entity_poly.type
_entity_poly.pdbx_seq_one_letter_code
_entity_poly.pdbx_strand_id
1 'polypeptide(L)'
;MRNIRKANYLLISVLFIFLFSIIAVAQDLPPPPPTPGLGAPAAAPAENDTAETDDEVPPPAVPGEPAAPTALTSAEREQYETQISRLQQEKINLQKTIEQMQKQKIQTDKAMQELVARVQEAEKTRPNYPFYITLTLAIVLVFFILYKFLLSRKGKPSMPKAKPFDPNMRKLTSFIRNARRQGYNYESVSQHLRDCGWSQQQIDKAYTYLK
;
A
#
# COMPACT_ATOMS: atom_id res chain seq x y z
N MET A 1 -3.26 -38.03 -16.23
CA MET A 1 -3.48 -37.55 -14.84
C MET A 1 -2.47 -36.48 -14.35
N ARG A 2 -1.22 -36.39 -14.84
CA ARG A 2 -0.25 -35.39 -14.35
C ARG A 2 -0.65 -33.92 -14.60
N ASN A 3 -1.38 -33.62 -15.67
CA ASN A 3 -1.71 -32.23 -16.03
C ASN A 3 -2.78 -31.60 -15.13
N ILE A 4 -3.68 -32.40 -14.54
CA ILE A 4 -4.73 -31.92 -13.62
C ILE A 4 -4.10 -31.46 -12.29
N ARG A 5 -3.05 -32.16 -11.82
CA ARG A 5 -2.34 -31.76 -10.59
C ARG A 5 -1.65 -30.41 -10.76
N LYS A 6 -1.01 -30.15 -11.91
CA LYS A 6 -0.35 -28.86 -12.19
C LYS A 6 -1.32 -27.68 -12.20
N ALA A 7 -2.53 -27.86 -12.73
CA ALA A 7 -3.56 -26.82 -12.73
C ALA A 7 -4.03 -26.47 -11.30
N ASN A 8 -4.20 -27.48 -10.43
CA ASN A 8 -4.57 -27.24 -9.03
C ASN A 8 -3.47 -26.51 -8.25
N TYR A 9 -2.19 -26.85 -8.46
CA TYR A 9 -1.08 -26.15 -7.80
C TYR A 9 -0.99 -24.68 -8.21
N LEU A 10 -1.23 -24.38 -9.49
CA LEU A 10 -1.23 -22.99 -9.97
C LEU A 10 -2.37 -22.18 -9.35
N LEU A 11 -3.56 -22.78 -9.22
CA LEU A 11 -4.71 -22.13 -8.60
C LEU A 11 -4.50 -21.88 -7.10
N ILE A 12 -3.93 -22.85 -6.37
CA ILE A 12 -3.59 -22.71 -4.94
C ILE A 12 -2.51 -21.62 -4.76
N SER A 13 -1.50 -21.58 -5.64
CA SER A 13 -0.44 -20.57 -5.58
C SER A 13 -0.97 -19.15 -5.80
N VAL A 14 -1.88 -18.95 -6.76
CA VAL A 14 -2.53 -17.65 -7.00
C VAL A 14 -3.38 -17.23 -5.79
N LEU A 15 -4.09 -18.17 -5.17
CA LEU A 15 -4.89 -17.92 -3.96
C LEU A 15 -4.01 -17.48 -2.78
N PHE A 16 -2.84 -18.11 -2.60
CA PHE A 16 -1.88 -17.75 -1.56
C PHE A 16 -1.29 -16.35 -1.77
N ILE A 17 -0.93 -15.99 -3.00
CA ILE A 17 -0.42 -14.65 -3.33
C ILE A 17 -1.50 -13.60 -3.04
N PHE A 18 -2.75 -13.88 -3.41
CA PHE A 18 -3.86 -12.95 -3.16
C PHE A 18 -4.14 -12.75 -1.66
N LEU A 19 -4.11 -13.85 -0.88
CA LEU A 19 -4.20 -13.78 0.58
C LEU A 19 -3.06 -12.96 1.20
N PHE A 20 -1.83 -13.15 0.73
CA PHE A 20 -0.68 -12.38 1.20
C PHE A 20 -0.78 -10.89 0.85
N SER A 21 -1.27 -10.54 -0.35
CA SER A 21 -1.49 -9.14 -0.72
C SER A 21 -2.56 -8.46 0.13
N ILE A 22 -3.63 -9.17 0.51
CA ILE A 22 -4.65 -8.63 1.42
C ILE A 22 -4.06 -8.38 2.82
N ILE A 23 -3.23 -9.32 3.33
CA ILE A 23 -2.59 -9.17 4.64
C ILE A 23 -1.59 -8.00 4.64
N ALA A 24 -0.81 -7.83 3.56
CA ALA A 24 0.15 -6.73 3.45
C ALA A 24 -0.54 -5.35 3.43
N VAL A 25 -1.68 -5.22 2.74
CA VAL A 25 -2.47 -3.97 2.73
C VAL A 25 -3.10 -3.67 4.09
N ALA A 26 -3.43 -4.69 4.88
CA ALA A 26 -3.92 -4.51 6.25
C ALA A 26 -2.82 -4.05 7.23
N GLN A 27 -1.53 -4.19 6.90
CA GLN A 27 -0.42 -3.75 7.75
C GLN A 27 0.04 -2.32 7.47
N ASP A 28 -0.38 -1.72 6.35
CA ASP A 28 -0.11 -0.31 6.03
C ASP A 28 -1.22 0.63 6.56
N LEU A 29 -1.90 0.20 7.63
CA LEU A 29 -2.69 1.12 8.42
C LEU A 29 -1.71 2.07 9.11
N PRO A 30 -1.89 3.40 8.96
CA PRO A 30 -1.03 4.35 9.63
C PRO A 30 -1.01 4.00 11.12
N PRO A 31 0.18 4.04 11.77
CA PRO A 31 0.28 3.74 13.19
C PRO A 31 -0.80 4.56 13.91
N PRO A 32 -1.52 3.95 14.87
CA PRO A 32 -2.58 4.65 15.57
C PRO A 32 -2.03 5.98 16.07
N PRO A 33 -2.77 7.08 15.92
CA PRO A 33 -2.32 8.38 16.39
C PRO A 33 -1.87 8.24 17.85
N PRO A 34 -0.76 8.87 18.24
CA PRO A 34 -0.27 8.76 19.61
C PRO A 34 -1.42 9.08 20.55
N THR A 35 -1.77 8.10 21.39
CA THR A 35 -2.83 8.24 22.38
C THR A 35 -2.55 9.53 23.14
N PRO A 36 -3.49 10.50 23.17
CA PRO A 36 -3.32 11.72 23.96
C PRO A 36 -2.93 11.29 25.36
N GLY A 37 -1.69 11.58 25.74
CA GLY A 37 -1.10 11.10 26.98
C GLY A 37 -2.00 11.49 28.14
N LEU A 38 -2.66 10.49 28.73
CA LEU A 38 -3.19 10.60 30.08
C LEU A 38 -1.99 10.77 30.99
N GLY A 39 -1.63 12.05 31.21
CA GLY A 39 -0.76 12.53 32.27
C GLY A 39 0.41 11.61 32.62
N ALA A 40 1.45 11.58 31.77
CA ALA A 40 2.77 11.56 32.38
C ALA A 40 2.85 12.86 33.19
N PRO A 41 2.97 12.82 34.53
CA PRO A 41 3.12 14.03 35.32
C PRO A 41 4.28 14.80 34.71
N ALA A 42 4.02 16.06 34.39
CA ALA A 42 5.02 16.99 33.89
C ALA A 42 6.29 16.78 34.70
N ALA A 43 7.30 16.20 34.05
CA ALA A 43 8.66 16.35 34.52
C ALA A 43 8.83 17.86 34.66
N ALA A 44 8.96 18.29 35.91
CA ALA A 44 9.24 19.67 36.26
C ALA A 44 10.36 20.16 35.32
N PRO A 45 10.30 21.41 34.85
CA PRO A 45 11.41 21.97 34.10
C PRO A 45 12.66 21.71 34.93
N ALA A 46 13.60 20.95 34.38
CA ALA A 46 14.91 20.81 34.96
C ALA A 46 15.38 22.24 35.23
N GLU A 47 15.56 22.54 36.51
CA GLU A 47 16.27 23.73 36.96
C GLU A 47 17.52 23.79 36.10
N ASN A 48 17.54 24.78 35.22
CA ASN A 48 18.73 25.14 34.51
C ASN A 48 19.64 25.71 35.60
N ASP A 49 20.39 24.79 36.21
CA ASP A 49 21.46 24.98 37.16
C ASP A 49 22.53 25.78 36.42
N THR A 50 22.22 27.07 36.28
CA THR A 50 23.13 28.08 35.81
C THR A 50 24.04 28.21 37.00
N ALA A 51 25.14 27.45 36.98
CA ALA A 51 26.25 27.58 37.89
C ALA A 51 26.55 29.08 38.04
N GLU A 52 26.04 29.63 39.13
CA GLU A 52 26.30 30.97 39.59
C GLU A 52 27.76 30.90 40.04
N THR A 53 28.65 31.22 39.10
CA THR A 53 30.04 31.52 39.41
C THR A 53 30.00 32.59 40.47
N ASP A 54 30.39 32.19 41.67
CA ASP A 54 30.65 32.98 42.86
C ASP A 54 31.82 33.93 42.56
N ASP A 55 31.59 34.90 41.68
CA ASP A 55 32.43 36.08 41.56
C ASP A 55 32.09 36.95 42.78
N GLU A 56 32.84 36.72 43.85
CA GLU A 56 32.92 37.55 45.04
C GLU A 56 33.35 38.96 44.63
N VAL A 57 32.37 39.75 44.18
CA VAL A 57 32.53 41.19 43.97
C VAL A 57 32.80 41.78 45.36
N PRO A 58 33.95 42.44 45.57
CA PRO A 58 34.27 43.04 46.86
C PRO A 58 33.14 43.97 47.29
N PRO A 59 32.81 44.02 48.59
CA PRO A 59 31.70 44.82 49.09
C PRO A 59 31.87 46.26 48.56
N PRO A 60 30.90 46.79 47.79
CA PRO A 60 30.96 48.17 47.33
C PRO A 60 31.11 49.03 48.58
N ALA A 61 32.14 49.87 48.60
CA ALA A 61 32.41 50.80 49.69
C ALA A 61 31.11 51.49 50.08
N VAL A 62 30.69 51.31 51.33
CA VAL A 62 29.47 51.87 51.91
C VAL A 62 29.37 53.34 51.49
N PRO A 63 28.45 53.70 50.58
CA PRO A 63 28.24 55.09 50.23
C PRO A 63 27.85 55.80 51.52
N GLY A 64 28.61 56.84 51.87
CA GLY A 64 28.44 57.59 53.11
C GLY A 64 26.97 57.86 53.40
N GLU A 65 26.59 57.65 54.66
CA GLU A 65 25.28 57.89 55.25
C GLU A 65 24.54 59.03 54.51
N PRO A 66 23.48 58.71 53.74
CA PRO A 66 22.78 59.72 52.97
C PRO A 66 22.25 60.76 53.95
N ALA A 67 22.67 62.01 53.74
CA ALA A 67 22.21 63.15 54.51
C ALA A 67 20.68 63.09 54.67
N ALA A 68 20.22 63.38 55.90
CA ALA A 68 18.84 63.26 56.34
C ALA A 68 17.83 63.65 55.23
N PRO A 69 16.76 62.85 55.03
CA PRO A 69 15.82 63.05 53.94
C PRO A 69 15.31 64.48 53.98
N THR A 70 15.69 65.27 52.98
CA THR A 70 15.19 66.62 52.80
C THR A 70 13.68 66.49 52.65
N ALA A 71 12.93 67.12 53.55
CA ALA A 71 11.48 66.98 53.61
C ALA A 71 10.89 67.35 52.23
N LEU A 72 10.34 66.36 51.53
CA LEU A 72 9.64 66.53 50.26
C LEU A 72 8.64 67.68 50.37
N THR A 73 8.69 68.58 49.40
CA THR A 73 7.75 69.70 49.34
C THR A 73 6.34 69.18 49.08
N SER A 74 5.32 69.91 49.56
CA SER A 74 3.91 69.49 49.43
C SER A 74 3.50 69.22 47.97
N ALA A 75 4.05 69.97 47.02
CA ALA A 75 3.78 69.83 45.59
C ALA A 75 4.31 68.50 45.02
N GLU A 76 5.48 68.06 45.47
CA GLU A 76 6.05 66.78 45.03
C GLU A 76 5.20 65.60 45.51
N ARG A 77 4.65 65.66 46.72
CA ARG A 77 3.77 64.60 47.26
C ARG A 77 2.50 64.42 46.42
N GLU A 78 1.83 65.51 46.04
CA GLU A 78 0.63 65.46 45.19
C GLU A 78 0.94 64.85 43.80
N GLN A 79 2.12 65.17 43.24
CA GLN A 79 2.56 64.60 41.98
C GLN A 79 2.80 63.08 42.10
N TYR A 80 3.44 62.62 43.18
CA TYR A 80 3.63 61.20 43.44
C TYR A 80 2.31 60.45 43.62
N GLU A 81 1.35 61.00 44.37
CA GLU A 81 0.03 60.38 44.56
C GLU A 81 -0.73 60.25 43.23
N THR A 82 -0.65 61.28 42.37
CA THR A 82 -1.23 61.25 41.03
C THR A 82 -0.57 60.18 40.15
N GLN A 83 0.76 60.03 40.24
CA GLN A 83 1.51 59.02 39.49
C GLN A 83 1.18 57.60 39.96
N ILE A 84 1.07 57.38 41.26
CA ILE A 84 0.68 56.08 41.84
C ILE A 84 -0.73 55.69 41.38
N SER A 85 -1.66 56.64 41.39
CA SER A 85 -3.04 56.41 40.94
C SER A 85 -3.09 56.05 39.44
N ARG A 86 -2.29 56.72 38.59
CA ARG A 86 -2.16 56.37 37.16
C ARG A 86 -1.59 54.96 36.96
N LEU A 87 -0.52 54.60 37.68
CA LEU A 87 0.09 53.27 37.60
C LEU A 87 -0.85 52.16 38.08
N GLN A 88 -1.63 52.41 39.13
CA GLN A 88 -2.65 51.47 39.60
C GLN A 88 -3.75 51.26 38.55
N GLN A 89 -4.22 52.35 37.92
CA GLN A 89 -5.22 52.26 36.86
C GLN A 89 -4.68 51.52 35.62
N GLU A 90 -3.42 51.78 35.25
CA GLU A 90 -2.75 51.09 34.14
C GLU A 90 -2.63 49.59 34.41
N LYS A 91 -2.25 49.20 35.64
CA LYS A 91 -2.19 47.79 36.05
C LYS A 91 -3.55 47.09 35.92
N ILE A 92 -4.63 47.76 36.35
CA ILE A 92 -6.00 47.23 36.23
C ILE A 92 -6.37 47.04 34.75
N ASN A 93 -6.04 48.01 33.90
CA ASN A 93 -6.31 47.93 32.47
C ASN A 93 -5.52 46.79 31.80
N LEU A 94 -4.24 46.65 32.11
CA LEU A 94 -3.41 45.54 31.60
C LEU A 94 -3.94 44.18 32.04
N GLN A 95 -4.33 44.05 33.31
CA GLN A 95 -4.88 42.81 33.84
C GLN A 95 -6.18 42.42 33.13
N LYS A 96 -7.04 43.39 32.83
CA LYS A 96 -8.26 43.18 32.04
C LYS A 96 -7.95 42.76 30.60
N THR A 97 -6.94 43.34 29.96
CA THR A 97 -6.50 42.96 28.61
C THR A 97 -5.97 41.52 28.58
N ILE A 98 -5.17 41.12 29.58
CA ILE A 98 -4.67 39.75 29.70
C ILE A 98 -5.84 38.76 29.85
N GLU A 99 -6.82 39.08 30.70
CA GLU A 99 -8.00 38.24 30.88
C GLU A 99 -8.82 38.10 29.58
N GLN A 100 -8.96 39.18 28.81
CA GLN A 100 -9.63 39.15 27.51
C GLN A 100 -8.88 38.28 26.50
N MET A 101 -7.56 38.40 26.41
CA MET A 101 -6.75 37.55 25.52
C MET A 101 -6.84 36.07 25.91
N GLN A 102 -6.85 35.75 27.21
CA GLN A 102 -7.02 34.37 27.68
C GLN A 102 -8.39 33.80 27.30
N LYS A 103 -9.47 34.58 27.47
CA LYS A 103 -10.82 34.17 27.04
C LYS A 103 -10.89 33.95 25.53
N GLN A 104 -10.27 34.82 24.74
CA GLN A 104 -10.22 34.67 23.29
C GLN A 104 -9.45 33.39 22.90
N LYS A 105 -8.31 33.12 23.53
CA LYS A 105 -7.52 31.90 23.28
C LYS A 105 -8.32 30.63 23.59
N ILE A 106 -9.03 30.59 24.72
CA ILE A 106 -9.88 29.44 25.08
C ILE A 106 -11.01 29.24 24.05
N GLN A 107 -11.60 30.33 23.55
CA GLN A 107 -12.63 30.26 22.51
C GLN A 107 -12.07 29.74 21.18
N THR A 108 -10.88 30.20 20.77
CA THR A 108 -10.24 29.72 19.54
C THR A 108 -9.85 28.25 19.64
N ASP A 109 -9.33 27.82 20.79
CA ASP A 109 -8.95 26.42 21.00
C ASP A 109 -10.18 25.50 20.96
N LYS A 110 -11.29 25.93 21.56
CA LYS A 110 -12.56 25.20 21.51
C LYS A 110 -13.13 25.11 20.09
N ALA A 111 -13.09 26.20 19.33
CA ALA A 111 -13.54 26.21 17.94
C ALA A 111 -12.67 25.31 17.05
N MET A 112 -11.36 25.31 17.27
CA MET A 112 -10.44 24.42 16.55
C MET A 112 -10.69 22.96 16.90
N GLN A 113 -10.94 22.64 18.17
CA GLN A 113 -11.27 21.28 18.60
C GLN A 113 -12.60 20.79 17.99
N GLU A 114 -13.61 21.65 17.90
CA GLU A 114 -14.87 21.33 17.22
C GLU A 114 -14.67 21.09 15.72
N LEU A 115 -13.83 21.90 15.06
CA LEU A 115 -13.51 21.71 13.64
C LEU A 115 -12.81 20.37 13.41
N VAL A 116 -11.84 20.00 14.26
CA VAL A 116 -11.14 18.71 14.19
C VAL A 116 -12.13 17.55 14.38
N ALA A 117 -13.04 17.64 15.33
CA ALA A 117 -14.07 16.62 15.54
C ALA A 117 -14.96 16.45 14.29
N ARG A 118 -15.41 17.55 13.68
CA ARG A 118 -16.21 17.52 12.45
C ARG A 118 -15.44 16.93 11.26
N VAL A 119 -14.15 17.22 11.15
CA VAL A 119 -13.30 16.63 10.10
C VAL A 119 -13.16 15.13 10.30
N GLN A 120 -12.95 14.66 11.53
CA GLN A 120 -12.87 13.23 11.82
C GLN A 120 -14.19 12.49 11.57
N GLU A 121 -15.33 13.09 11.90
CA GLU A 121 -16.65 12.54 11.57
C GLU A 121 -16.89 12.48 10.06
N ALA A 122 -16.49 13.54 9.34
CA ALA A 122 -16.54 13.57 7.89
C ALA A 122 -15.60 12.55 7.24
N GLU A 123 -14.48 12.21 7.88
CA GLU A 123 -13.53 11.21 7.38
C GLU A 123 -14.04 9.79 7.60
N LYS A 124 -14.64 9.50 8.76
CA LYS A 124 -15.27 8.19 9.06
C LYS A 124 -16.41 7.83 8.10
N THR A 125 -17.08 8.83 7.55
CA THR A 125 -18.22 8.64 6.63
C THR A 125 -17.79 8.51 5.17
N ARG A 126 -16.51 8.67 4.83
CA ARG A 126 -16.04 8.46 3.46
C ARG A 126 -16.05 6.96 3.15
N PRO A 127 -16.88 6.50 2.20
CA PRO A 127 -16.84 5.11 1.78
C PRO A 127 -15.46 4.81 1.19
N ASN A 128 -14.86 3.71 1.62
CA ASN A 128 -13.57 3.22 1.11
C ASN A 128 -13.73 2.66 -0.31
N TYR A 129 -13.97 3.54 -1.28
CA TYR A 129 -13.98 3.23 -2.71
C TYR A 129 -12.83 2.34 -3.20
N PRO A 130 -11.54 2.54 -2.80
CA PRO A 130 -10.47 1.65 -3.24
C PRO A 130 -10.68 0.19 -2.81
N PHE A 131 -11.32 -0.04 -1.66
CA PHE A 131 -11.66 -1.39 -1.21
C PHE A 131 -12.73 -2.03 -2.10
N TYR A 132 -13.79 -1.29 -2.44
CA TYR A 132 -14.85 -1.80 -3.33
C TYR A 132 -14.34 -2.07 -4.75
N ILE A 133 -13.46 -1.23 -5.28
CA ILE A 133 -12.86 -1.41 -6.60
C ILE A 133 -12.01 -2.69 -6.64
N THR A 134 -11.13 -2.87 -5.65
CA THR A 134 -10.28 -4.07 -5.55
C THR A 134 -11.11 -5.35 -5.34
N LEU A 135 -12.14 -5.29 -4.50
CA LEU A 135 -13.08 -6.40 -4.30
C LEU A 135 -13.82 -6.77 -5.60
N THR A 136 -14.31 -5.78 -6.34
CA THR A 136 -15.03 -5.99 -7.61
C THR A 136 -14.12 -6.64 -8.66
N LEU A 137 -12.88 -6.17 -8.79
CA LEU A 137 -11.89 -6.76 -9.70
C LEU A 137 -11.57 -8.21 -9.33
N ALA A 138 -11.43 -8.52 -8.03
CA ALA A 138 -11.20 -9.87 -7.55
C ALA A 138 -12.35 -10.82 -7.95
N ILE A 139 -13.60 -10.38 -7.77
CA ILE A 139 -14.78 -11.16 -8.16
C ILE A 139 -14.79 -11.44 -9.67
N VAL A 140 -14.55 -10.43 -10.51
CA VAL A 140 -14.49 -10.58 -11.97
C VAL A 140 -13.41 -11.58 -12.39
N LEU A 141 -12.25 -11.54 -11.74
CA LEU A 141 -11.14 -12.45 -12.03
C LEU A 141 -11.47 -13.91 -11.68
N VAL A 142 -12.13 -14.15 -10.53
CA VAL A 142 -12.63 -15.48 -10.16
C VAL A 142 -13.64 -16.00 -11.17
N PHE A 143 -14.60 -15.17 -11.60
CA PHE A 143 -15.55 -15.55 -12.65
C PHE A 143 -14.87 -15.88 -13.97
N PHE A 144 -13.83 -15.13 -14.36
CA PHE A 144 -13.07 -15.40 -15.58
C PHE A 144 -12.34 -16.76 -15.53
N ILE A 145 -11.72 -17.09 -14.39
CA ILE A 145 -11.07 -18.39 -14.17
C ILE A 145 -12.09 -19.53 -14.24
N LEU A 146 -13.24 -19.38 -13.56
CA LEU A 146 -14.32 -20.36 -13.59
C LEU A 146 -14.89 -20.53 -15.01
N TYR A 147 -15.09 -19.43 -15.73
CA TYR A 147 -15.55 -19.43 -17.12
C TYR A 147 -14.58 -20.20 -18.01
N LYS A 148 -13.27 -19.92 -17.95
CA LYS A 148 -12.26 -20.66 -18.71
C LYS A 148 -12.21 -22.13 -18.33
N PHE A 149 -12.39 -22.46 -17.06
CA PHE A 149 -12.44 -23.84 -16.58
C PHE A 149 -13.67 -24.59 -17.13
N LEU A 150 -14.84 -23.95 -17.11
CA LEU A 150 -16.09 -24.49 -17.67
C LEU A 150 -16.00 -24.66 -19.20
N LEU A 151 -15.39 -23.70 -19.91
CA LEU A 151 -15.14 -23.84 -21.34
C LEU A 151 -14.14 -24.95 -21.63
N SER A 152 -13.11 -25.11 -20.80
CA SER A 152 -12.11 -26.18 -20.96
C SER A 152 -12.68 -27.57 -20.67
N ARG A 153 -13.79 -27.66 -19.91
CA ARG A 153 -14.52 -28.91 -19.66
C ARG A 153 -15.37 -29.38 -20.83
N LYS A 154 -15.69 -28.52 -21.80
CA LYS A 154 -16.22 -28.99 -23.10
C LYS A 154 -15.07 -29.71 -23.80
N GLY A 155 -14.97 -31.00 -23.48
CA GLY A 155 -13.85 -31.84 -23.83
C GLY A 155 -13.51 -31.67 -25.29
N LYS A 156 -12.22 -31.46 -25.58
CA LYS A 156 -11.69 -31.69 -26.93
C LYS A 156 -12.29 -33.03 -27.36
N PRO A 157 -13.05 -33.09 -28.48
CA PRO A 157 -13.61 -34.35 -28.93
C PRO A 157 -12.46 -35.34 -28.90
N SER A 158 -12.63 -36.42 -28.13
CA SER A 158 -11.64 -37.48 -28.04
C SER A 158 -11.43 -37.94 -29.47
N MET A 159 -10.42 -37.36 -30.15
CA MET A 159 -10.09 -37.79 -31.49
C MET A 159 -9.88 -39.29 -31.35
N PRO A 160 -10.62 -40.11 -32.11
CA PRO A 160 -10.49 -41.56 -32.02
C PRO A 160 -9.00 -41.83 -32.14
N LYS A 161 -8.42 -42.43 -31.09
CA LYS A 161 -6.98 -42.68 -31.02
C LYS A 161 -6.60 -43.38 -32.32
N ALA A 162 -5.95 -42.65 -33.23
CA ALA A 162 -5.55 -43.19 -34.51
C ALA A 162 -4.73 -44.44 -34.18
N LYS A 163 -5.13 -45.60 -34.75
CA LYS A 163 -4.39 -46.84 -34.56
C LYS A 163 -2.91 -46.54 -34.79
N PRO A 164 -2.00 -46.98 -33.90
CA PRO A 164 -0.59 -46.66 -34.01
C PRO A 164 -0.14 -47.01 -35.42
N PHE A 165 0.28 -45.98 -36.16
CA PHE A 165 0.65 -46.11 -37.56
C PHE A 165 1.95 -46.91 -37.60
N ASP A 166 1.92 -48.05 -38.29
CA ASP A 166 3.09 -48.91 -38.43
C ASP A 166 4.26 -48.08 -39.01
N PRO A 167 5.41 -47.98 -38.32
CA PRO A 167 6.54 -47.18 -38.78
C PRO A 167 7.04 -47.59 -40.17
N ASN A 168 6.90 -48.86 -40.54
CA ASN A 168 7.28 -49.38 -41.85
C ASN A 168 6.34 -48.86 -42.95
N MET A 169 5.05 -48.77 -42.65
CA MET A 169 4.06 -48.20 -43.57
C MET A 169 4.36 -46.72 -43.87
N ARG A 170 4.95 -45.99 -42.90
CA ARG A 170 5.30 -44.56 -43.09
C ARG A 170 6.43 -44.39 -44.08
N LYS A 171 7.46 -45.23 -43.96
CA LYS A 171 8.58 -45.27 -44.90
C LYS A 171 8.10 -45.63 -46.30
N LEU A 172 7.30 -46.69 -46.42
CA LEU A 172 6.71 -47.12 -47.69
C LEU A 172 5.89 -46.02 -48.36
N THR A 173 4.99 -45.38 -47.60
CA THR A 173 4.15 -44.27 -48.10
C THR A 173 5.00 -43.08 -48.57
N SER A 174 6.08 -42.76 -47.84
CA SER A 174 6.99 -41.68 -48.22
C SER A 174 7.78 -41.98 -49.49
N PHE A 175 8.20 -43.24 -49.67
CA PHE A 175 8.90 -43.69 -50.87
C PHE A 175 7.98 -43.61 -52.10
N ILE A 176 6.77 -44.19 -52.02
CA ILE A 176 5.78 -44.15 -53.12
C ILE A 176 5.46 -42.71 -53.51
N ARG A 177 5.27 -41.82 -52.51
CA ARG A 177 5.04 -40.40 -52.76
C ARG A 177 6.20 -39.73 -53.51
N ASN A 178 7.44 -40.07 -53.15
CA ASN A 178 8.62 -39.51 -53.80
C ASN A 178 8.76 -40.03 -55.24
N ALA A 179 8.58 -41.33 -55.46
CA ALA A 179 8.63 -41.93 -56.79
C ALA A 179 7.55 -41.35 -57.72
N ARG A 180 6.32 -41.15 -57.21
CA ARG A 180 5.25 -40.50 -57.99
C ARG A 180 5.59 -39.06 -58.38
N ARG A 181 6.27 -38.31 -57.50
CA ARG A 181 6.74 -36.95 -57.82
C ARG A 181 7.82 -36.93 -58.89
N GLN A 182 8.59 -38.01 -58.99
CA GLN A 182 9.62 -38.20 -60.03
C GLN A 182 9.05 -38.74 -61.34
N GLY A 183 7.72 -38.97 -61.42
CA GLY A 183 7.06 -39.40 -62.66
C GLY A 183 7.06 -40.91 -62.91
N TYR A 184 7.50 -41.73 -61.94
CA TYR A 184 7.42 -43.17 -62.08
C TYR A 184 5.97 -43.65 -62.07
N ASN A 185 5.65 -44.60 -62.96
CA ASN A 185 4.31 -45.21 -63.04
C ASN A 185 4.07 -46.18 -61.86
N TYR A 186 2.79 -46.49 -61.61
CA TYR A 186 2.40 -47.37 -60.51
C TYR A 186 3.04 -48.77 -60.62
N GLU A 187 3.10 -49.32 -61.83
CA GLU A 187 3.56 -50.68 -62.09
C GLU A 187 5.05 -50.85 -61.80
N SER A 188 5.91 -49.93 -62.26
CA SER A 188 7.35 -49.95 -62.01
C SER A 188 7.66 -49.78 -60.53
N VAL A 189 6.96 -48.88 -59.82
CA VAL A 189 7.16 -48.70 -58.38
C VAL A 189 6.69 -49.93 -57.60
N SER A 190 5.55 -50.51 -57.98
CA SER A 190 5.02 -51.71 -57.32
C SER A 190 5.91 -52.93 -57.57
N GLN A 191 6.44 -53.08 -58.78
CA GLN A 191 7.40 -54.14 -59.10
C GLN A 191 8.67 -54.00 -58.27
N HIS A 192 9.27 -52.80 -58.22
CA HIS A 192 10.45 -52.56 -57.40
C HIS A 192 10.23 -52.84 -55.91
N LEU A 193 9.06 -52.47 -55.38
CA LEU A 193 8.70 -52.75 -53.99
C LEU A 193 8.51 -54.26 -53.74
N ARG A 194 7.95 -55.00 -54.70
CA ARG A 194 7.86 -56.47 -54.63
C ARG A 194 9.24 -57.11 -54.66
N ASP A 195 10.15 -56.61 -55.49
CA ASP A 195 11.55 -57.07 -55.53
C ASP A 195 12.29 -56.79 -54.21
N CYS A 196 11.92 -55.72 -53.50
CA CYS A 196 12.37 -55.41 -52.14
C CYS A 196 11.65 -56.20 -51.03
N GLY A 197 10.80 -57.16 -51.37
CA GLY A 197 10.13 -58.04 -50.41
C GLY A 197 8.83 -57.49 -49.79
N TRP A 198 8.27 -56.40 -50.31
CA TRP A 198 6.98 -55.89 -49.82
C TRP A 198 5.82 -56.68 -50.41
N SER A 199 4.85 -57.05 -49.57
CA SER A 199 3.64 -57.73 -50.04
C SER A 199 2.73 -56.78 -50.81
N GLN A 200 2.00 -57.30 -51.80
CA GLN A 200 1.04 -56.52 -52.59
C GLN A 200 0.01 -55.80 -51.70
N GLN A 201 -0.46 -56.46 -50.63
CA GLN A 201 -1.41 -55.88 -49.67
C GLN A 201 -0.84 -54.65 -48.94
N GLN A 202 0.45 -54.65 -48.58
CA GLN A 202 1.10 -53.49 -47.96
C GLN A 202 1.23 -52.33 -48.96
N ILE A 203 1.56 -52.64 -50.21
CA ILE A 203 1.66 -51.66 -51.29
C ILE A 203 0.29 -51.00 -51.52
N ASP A 204 -0.78 -51.78 -51.70
CA ASP A 204 -2.13 -51.27 -51.94
C ASP A 204 -2.66 -50.45 -50.75
N LYS A 205 -2.37 -50.89 -49.53
CA LYS A 205 -2.70 -50.15 -48.32
C LYS A 205 -1.95 -48.82 -48.24
N ALA A 206 -0.67 -48.77 -48.62
CA ALA A 206 0.10 -47.54 -48.69
C ALA A 206 -0.45 -46.56 -49.75
N TYR A 207 -0.87 -47.05 -50.92
CA TYR A 207 -1.55 -46.22 -51.92
C TYR A 207 -2.90 -45.70 -51.45
N THR A 208 -3.63 -46.47 -50.66
CA THR A 208 -4.89 -46.03 -50.04
C THR A 208 -4.68 -44.84 -49.11
N TYR A 209 -3.55 -44.78 -48.39
CA TYR A 209 -3.19 -43.62 -47.54
C TYR A 209 -2.71 -42.39 -48.32
N LEU A 210 -2.46 -42.51 -49.63
CA LEU A 210 -2.02 -41.41 -50.49
C LEU A 210 -3.16 -40.77 -51.30
N LYS A 211 -4.35 -41.36 -51.28
CA LYS A 211 -5.57 -40.75 -51.81
C LYS A 211 -6.10 -39.72 -50.81
#